data_AF-A0A5J4PVB9-F1
#
_entry.id   AF-A0A5J4PVB9-F1
#
_cell.length_a   1.000
_cell.length_b   1.000
_cell.length_c   1.000
_cell.angle_alpha   90.00
_cell.angle_beta   90.00
_cell.angle_gamma   90.00
#
_symmetry.space_group_name_H-M   'P 1'
#
loop_
_entity.id
_entity.type
_entity.pdbx_description
1 polymer ?
#
loop_
_entity_poly.entity_id
_entity_poly.type
_entity_poly.pdbx_seq_one_letter_code
_entity_poly.pdbx_strand_id
1 'polypeptide(L)'
;MIQEYQLRLLPEQAFSKQTLKQYMIREKGLEEITAIRILKRSIDARGRAVFVNVRLCVYINEMPEDNQYQSVVYGKVENKPQVIVVGAGSGGLFAALRLIELGLRPVVVERGKDVHERKKDIARISREQIVNPESNYCFGEGGAGAYSDGKLYTRSKKRGNTDKILNVFCQHGASTAILTEAHPHIGTDKLPQIIENMRHTIIECGGEVHFDTRMDALLIENDEIEGVETNAGKTFLGPVILATGHSARDVYRWLTANGVTLEAKGIAAGVRLEHPAELIDRMQYHNKAGRGDYLPAAEYNFVTQVAGRGVYSFCMCPGGFVVPAATNEGQVVVNGMSSSNRSSHWSNAGMVVEIHPEDFPEYAKFGGLSLMHLQEELERQGWLQG
;
A
#
# COMPACT_ATOMS: atom_id res chain seq x y z
N MET A 1 32.27 -12.09 -17.89
CA MET A 1 31.63 -11.15 -18.84
C MET A 1 30.13 -11.05 -18.54
N ILE A 2 29.62 -9.82 -18.40
CA ILE A 2 28.20 -9.54 -18.19
C ILE A 2 27.58 -9.12 -19.53
N GLN A 3 26.45 -9.72 -19.88
CA GLN A 3 25.69 -9.35 -21.08
C GLN A 3 24.22 -9.06 -20.73
N GLU A 4 23.70 -7.93 -21.19
CA GLU A 4 22.29 -7.55 -21.01
C GLU A 4 21.44 -7.97 -22.22
N TYR A 5 20.27 -8.54 -21.95
CA TYR A 5 19.31 -8.98 -22.97
C TYR A 5 17.91 -8.45 -22.68
N GLN A 6 17.20 -8.11 -23.76
CA GLN A 6 15.76 -7.89 -23.75
C GLN A 6 15.10 -8.98 -24.57
N LEU A 7 14.27 -9.79 -23.92
CA LEU A 7 13.65 -10.98 -24.49
C LEU A 7 12.14 -10.89 -24.41
N ARG A 8 11.48 -11.46 -25.40
CA ARG A 8 10.03 -11.71 -25.42
C ARG A 8 9.82 -13.20 -25.50
N LEU A 9 9.32 -13.79 -24.43
CA LEU A 9 9.31 -15.24 -24.19
C LEU A 9 7.90 -15.76 -23.96
N LEU A 10 7.69 -17.05 -24.18
CA LEU A 10 6.49 -17.74 -23.69
C LEU A 10 6.52 -17.84 -22.16
N PRO A 11 5.36 -17.95 -21.49
CA PRO A 11 5.31 -18.02 -20.02
C PRO A 11 6.18 -19.13 -19.42
N GLU A 12 6.15 -20.34 -20.00
CA GLU A 12 6.96 -21.48 -19.58
C GLU A 12 8.47 -21.23 -19.67
N GLN A 13 8.92 -20.46 -20.67
CA GLN A 13 10.33 -20.10 -20.85
C GLN A 13 10.78 -19.06 -19.81
N ALA A 14 9.89 -18.12 -19.47
CA ALA A 14 10.16 -17.03 -18.52
C ALA A 14 9.89 -17.39 -17.04
N PHE A 15 9.42 -18.60 -16.76
CA PHE A 15 8.89 -18.98 -15.45
C PHE A 15 9.92 -18.92 -14.32
N SER A 16 11.14 -19.43 -14.57
CA SER A 16 12.19 -19.52 -13.55
C SER A 16 13.56 -19.10 -14.09
N LYS A 17 14.50 -18.84 -13.17
CA LYS A 17 15.91 -18.60 -13.55
C LYS A 17 16.51 -19.80 -14.31
N GLN A 18 16.07 -21.01 -14.01
CA GLN A 18 16.55 -22.23 -14.66
C GLN A 18 16.06 -22.32 -16.12
N THR A 19 14.77 -22.06 -16.36
CA THR A 19 14.22 -22.06 -17.72
C THR A 19 14.81 -20.94 -18.57
N LEU A 20 15.04 -19.75 -17.98
CA LEU A 20 15.76 -18.67 -18.63
C LEU A 20 17.20 -19.06 -18.99
N LYS A 21 17.93 -19.71 -18.06
CA LYS A 21 19.29 -20.19 -18.34
C LYS A 21 19.32 -21.20 -19.48
N GLN A 22 18.38 -22.15 -19.50
CA GLN A 22 18.26 -23.11 -20.59
C GLN A 22 17.92 -22.44 -21.93
N TYR A 23 17.04 -21.44 -21.92
CA TYR A 23 16.73 -20.65 -23.10
C TYR A 23 17.96 -19.91 -23.63
N MET A 24 18.75 -19.28 -22.77
CA MET A 24 19.97 -18.57 -23.17
C MET A 24 21.03 -19.51 -23.77
N ILE A 25 21.19 -20.71 -23.23
CA ILE A 25 22.11 -21.71 -23.79
C ILE A 25 21.65 -22.13 -25.19
N ARG A 26 20.38 -22.49 -25.34
CA ARG A 26 19.84 -23.05 -26.60
C ARG A 26 19.71 -22.03 -27.71
N GLU A 27 19.10 -20.88 -27.42
CA GLU A 27 18.70 -19.90 -28.44
C GLU A 27 19.75 -18.81 -28.68
N LYS A 28 20.66 -18.58 -27.72
CA LYS A 28 21.73 -17.58 -27.84
C LYS A 28 23.13 -18.19 -27.91
N GLY A 29 23.25 -19.51 -27.80
CA GLY A 29 24.55 -20.20 -27.87
C GLY A 29 25.51 -19.79 -26.76
N LEU A 30 24.98 -19.31 -25.62
CA LEU A 30 25.81 -18.91 -24.49
C LEU A 30 26.23 -20.15 -23.69
N GLU A 31 27.53 -20.30 -23.48
CA GLU A 31 28.12 -21.34 -22.65
C GLU A 31 28.55 -20.75 -21.29
N GLU A 32 28.77 -21.63 -20.30
CA GLU A 32 29.33 -21.25 -18.99
C GLU A 32 28.59 -20.12 -18.24
N ILE A 33 27.27 -20.04 -18.40
CA ILE A 33 26.43 -19.10 -17.64
C ILE A 33 26.51 -19.43 -16.15
N THR A 34 27.10 -18.54 -15.37
CA THR A 34 27.23 -18.65 -13.90
C THR A 34 25.96 -18.19 -13.19
N ALA A 35 25.38 -17.06 -13.62
CA ALA A 35 24.17 -16.50 -13.00
C ALA A 35 23.28 -15.72 -14.00
N ILE A 36 22.00 -15.58 -13.63
CA ILE A 36 21.04 -14.69 -14.31
C ILE A 36 20.36 -13.79 -13.28
N ARG A 37 20.35 -12.49 -13.57
CA ARG A 37 19.63 -11.47 -12.81
C ARG A 37 18.53 -10.86 -13.70
N ILE A 38 17.28 -11.03 -13.30
CA ILE A 38 16.16 -10.35 -13.95
C ILE A 38 16.20 -8.89 -13.50
N LEU A 39 16.22 -7.97 -14.46
CA LEU A 39 16.15 -6.52 -14.22
C LEU A 39 14.73 -6.01 -14.32
N LYS A 40 13.91 -6.58 -15.21
CA LYS A 40 12.51 -6.20 -15.38
C LYS A 40 11.70 -7.36 -15.95
N ARG A 41 10.46 -7.52 -15.49
CA ARG A 41 9.49 -8.50 -15.98
C ARG A 41 8.12 -7.85 -16.17
N SER A 42 7.49 -8.10 -17.31
CA SER A 42 6.09 -7.73 -17.55
C SER A 42 5.37 -8.77 -18.39
N ILE A 43 4.06 -8.89 -18.18
CA ILE A 43 3.19 -9.80 -18.94
C ILE A 43 2.45 -8.98 -19.99
N ASP A 44 2.50 -9.42 -21.24
CA ASP A 44 1.72 -8.90 -22.35
C ASP A 44 0.67 -9.92 -22.78
N ALA A 45 -0.57 -9.67 -22.36
CA ALA A 45 -1.75 -10.49 -22.68
C ALA A 45 -2.74 -9.79 -23.64
N ARG A 46 -2.28 -8.76 -24.36
CA ARG A 46 -3.13 -7.99 -25.29
C ARG A 46 -3.42 -8.74 -26.60
N GLY A 47 -2.50 -9.59 -27.03
CA GLY A 47 -2.65 -10.46 -28.20
C GLY A 47 -3.23 -11.81 -27.83
N ARG A 48 -3.56 -12.62 -28.85
CA ARG A 48 -4.07 -13.99 -28.67
C ARG A 48 -3.10 -14.90 -27.90
N ALA A 49 -1.80 -14.72 -28.12
CA ALA A 49 -0.75 -15.40 -27.37
C ALA A 49 -0.22 -14.47 -26.27
N VAL A 50 -0.10 -15.00 -25.05
CA VAL A 50 0.49 -14.31 -23.91
C VAL A 50 2.00 -14.41 -23.98
N PHE A 51 2.69 -13.28 -23.84
CA PHE A 51 4.14 -13.23 -23.76
C PHE A 51 4.61 -12.60 -22.46
N VAL A 52 5.79 -12.98 -22.00
CA VAL A 52 6.49 -12.35 -20.89
C VAL A 52 7.69 -11.60 -21.46
N ASN A 53 7.72 -10.28 -21.26
CA ASN A 53 8.86 -9.46 -21.60
C ASN A 53 9.82 -9.46 -20.41
N VAL A 54 11.05 -9.88 -20.64
CA VAL A 54 12.09 -9.99 -19.62
C VAL A 54 13.30 -9.18 -20.06
N ARG A 55 13.75 -8.28 -19.20
CA ARG A 55 15.08 -7.67 -19.30
C ARG A 55 15.97 -8.31 -18.25
N LEU A 56 17.14 -8.80 -18.63
CA LEU A 56 18.02 -9.57 -17.73
C LEU A 56 19.50 -9.33 -18.02
N CYS A 57 20.32 -9.48 -16.99
CA CYS A 57 21.77 -9.65 -17.10
C CYS A 57 22.12 -11.14 -17.00
N VAL A 58 22.95 -11.61 -17.94
CA VAL A 58 23.61 -12.91 -17.90
C VAL A 58 25.05 -12.70 -17.48
N TYR A 59 25.48 -13.44 -16.47
CA TYR A 59 26.86 -13.47 -16.01
C TYR A 59 27.50 -14.74 -16.58
N ILE A 60 28.64 -14.59 -17.24
CA ILE A 60 29.39 -15.68 -17.88
C ILE A 60 30.77 -15.70 -17.24
N ASN A 61 31.16 -16.84 -16.67
CA ASN A 61 32.44 -17.02 -15.97
C ASN A 61 32.72 -16.04 -14.82
N GLU A 62 31.70 -15.38 -14.28
CA GLU A 62 31.83 -14.50 -13.11
C GLU A 62 30.54 -14.47 -12.28
N MET A 63 30.62 -14.14 -11.00
CA MET A 63 29.44 -14.02 -10.15
C MET A 63 29.02 -12.55 -10.03
N PRO A 64 27.73 -12.26 -9.86
CA PRO A 64 27.29 -10.92 -9.51
C PRO A 64 27.89 -10.47 -8.18
N GLU A 65 28.62 -9.36 -8.18
CA GLU A 65 29.24 -8.77 -6.98
C GLU A 65 28.31 -7.75 -6.29
N ASP A 66 27.33 -7.22 -7.02
CA ASP A 66 26.41 -6.19 -6.52
C ASP A 66 25.24 -6.79 -5.73
N ASN A 67 24.87 -6.13 -4.64
CA ASN A 67 23.66 -6.48 -3.89
C ASN A 67 22.42 -6.45 -4.79
N GLN A 68 21.41 -7.26 -4.47
CA GLN A 68 20.15 -7.28 -5.23
C GLN A 68 19.29 -6.02 -5.01
N TYR A 69 19.60 -5.25 -3.97
CA TYR A 69 18.96 -3.98 -3.64
C TYR A 69 19.99 -3.01 -3.05
N GLN A 70 19.70 -1.72 -3.11
CA GLN A 70 20.49 -0.65 -2.51
C GLN A 70 20.01 -0.37 -1.09
N SER A 71 20.90 -0.46 -0.10
CA SER A 71 20.55 -0.11 1.27
C SER A 71 20.72 1.38 1.53
N VAL A 72 19.84 1.92 2.36
CA VAL A 72 19.99 3.24 2.99
C VAL A 72 20.67 3.05 4.34
N VAL A 73 21.71 3.84 4.60
CA VAL A 73 22.37 3.87 5.91
C VAL A 73 21.60 4.85 6.79
N TYR A 74 21.09 4.36 7.91
CA TYR A 74 20.41 5.18 8.91
C TYR A 74 21.36 5.47 10.08
N GLY A 75 21.55 6.76 10.37
CA GLY A 75 22.45 7.23 11.42
C GLY A 75 21.77 7.32 12.79
N LYS A 76 22.58 7.39 13.85
CA LYS A 76 22.14 7.58 15.22
C LYS A 76 21.66 9.03 15.46
N VAL A 77 20.43 9.18 15.96
CA VAL A 77 19.74 10.47 16.13
C VAL A 77 19.20 10.70 17.55
N GLU A 78 19.56 9.88 18.55
CA GLU A 78 19.05 9.96 19.94
C GLU A 78 19.13 11.37 20.56
N ASN A 79 20.18 12.14 20.22
CA ASN A 79 20.43 13.48 20.77
C ASN A 79 20.23 14.60 19.74
N LYS A 80 19.43 14.36 18.69
CA LYS A 80 19.16 15.33 17.62
C LYS A 80 17.84 16.06 17.83
N PRO A 81 17.63 17.23 17.18
CA PRO A 81 16.34 17.91 17.21
C PRO A 81 15.22 16.96 16.81
N GLN A 82 14.13 16.96 17.59
CA GLN A 82 13.02 16.05 17.37
C GLN A 82 11.96 16.63 16.43
N VAL A 83 11.26 15.73 15.74
CA VAL A 83 10.10 16.05 14.90
C VAL A 83 9.01 15.03 15.21
N ILE A 84 7.81 15.53 15.48
CA ILE A 84 6.66 14.70 15.81
C ILE A 84 6.01 14.22 14.51
N VAL A 85 5.73 12.93 14.43
CA VAL A 85 5.04 12.30 13.30
C VAL A 85 3.76 11.66 13.79
N VAL A 86 2.62 12.19 13.36
CA VAL A 86 1.30 11.70 13.77
C VAL A 86 0.81 10.67 12.76
N GLY A 87 0.78 9.42 13.16
CA GLY A 87 0.39 8.25 12.37
C GLY A 87 1.60 7.39 11.95
N ALA A 88 1.49 6.08 12.15
CA ALA A 88 2.47 5.07 11.75
C ALA A 88 2.04 4.33 10.47
N GLY A 89 1.29 4.99 9.59
CA GLY A 89 1.02 4.52 8.22
C GLY A 89 2.24 4.66 7.31
N SER A 90 2.10 4.32 6.02
CA SER A 90 3.19 4.47 5.05
C SER A 90 3.77 5.89 5.00
N GLY A 91 2.92 6.92 5.07
CA GLY A 91 3.37 8.31 5.09
C GLY A 91 4.25 8.63 6.30
N GLY A 92 3.83 8.20 7.50
CA GLY A 92 4.55 8.47 8.73
C GLY A 92 5.84 7.65 8.88
N LEU A 93 5.81 6.36 8.53
CA LEU A 93 7.00 5.51 8.60
C LEU A 93 8.10 5.99 7.65
N PHE A 94 7.74 6.31 6.40
CA PHE A 94 8.72 6.85 5.45
C PHE A 94 9.16 8.29 5.82
N ALA A 95 8.30 9.10 6.45
CA ALA A 95 8.71 10.38 7.01
C ALA A 95 9.73 10.19 8.14
N ALA A 96 9.49 9.27 9.08
CA ALA A 96 10.39 8.96 10.18
C ALA A 96 11.76 8.45 9.69
N LEU A 97 11.78 7.49 8.75
CA LEU A 97 13.01 7.03 8.13
C LEU A 97 13.75 8.19 7.43
N ARG A 98 13.01 9.08 6.74
CA ARG A 98 13.62 10.22 6.07
C ARG A 98 14.16 11.26 7.05
N LEU A 99 13.51 11.49 8.19
CA LEU A 99 14.00 12.36 9.26
C LEU A 99 15.35 11.85 9.80
N ILE A 100 15.48 10.54 10.00
CA ILE A 100 16.73 9.91 10.43
C ILE A 100 17.85 10.15 9.41
N GLU A 101 17.57 10.00 8.11
CA GLU A 101 18.55 10.32 7.05
C GLU A 101 18.99 11.79 7.06
N LEU A 102 18.13 12.69 7.53
CA LEU A 102 18.39 14.11 7.67
C LEU A 102 19.04 14.47 9.01
N GLY A 103 19.32 13.49 9.87
CA GLY A 103 19.91 13.70 11.19
C GLY A 103 18.94 14.31 12.21
N LEU A 104 17.64 14.06 12.05
CA LEU A 104 16.56 14.48 12.95
C LEU A 104 15.96 13.27 13.66
N ARG A 105 15.49 13.48 14.90
CA ARG A 105 14.94 12.43 15.75
C ARG A 105 13.42 12.32 15.59
N PRO A 106 12.88 11.29 14.91
CA PRO A 106 11.44 11.15 14.79
C PRO A 106 10.82 10.66 16.10
N VAL A 107 9.71 11.29 16.51
CA VAL A 107 8.83 10.79 17.58
C VAL A 107 7.48 10.48 16.93
N VAL A 108 7.22 9.20 16.69
CA VAL A 108 6.00 8.74 16.03
C VAL A 108 4.93 8.47 17.09
N VAL A 109 3.76 9.05 16.93
CA VAL A 109 2.57 8.76 17.74
C VAL A 109 1.51 8.11 16.86
N GLU A 110 1.03 6.93 17.26
CA GLU A 110 0.02 6.15 16.53
C GLU A 110 -1.16 5.84 17.45
N ARG A 111 -2.37 6.15 16.98
CA ARG A 111 -3.60 5.95 17.75
C ARG A 111 -3.90 4.49 18.01
N GLY A 112 -3.57 3.62 17.06
CA GLY A 112 -3.80 2.19 17.18
C GLY A 112 -2.61 1.42 17.72
N LYS A 113 -2.75 0.10 17.65
CA LYS A 113 -1.80 -0.86 18.21
C LYS A 113 -0.67 -1.23 17.26
N ASP A 114 0.35 -1.91 17.77
CA ASP A 114 1.33 -2.62 16.96
C ASP A 114 0.67 -3.66 16.04
N VAL A 115 1.36 -4.06 14.98
CA VAL A 115 0.79 -4.94 13.95
C VAL A 115 0.25 -6.26 14.52
N HIS A 116 0.86 -6.84 15.56
CA HIS A 116 0.48 -8.16 16.07
C HIS A 116 -0.78 -8.10 16.93
N GLU A 117 -0.88 -7.14 17.84
CA GLU A 117 -2.09 -6.94 18.64
C GLU A 117 -3.25 -6.42 17.77
N ARG A 118 -2.96 -5.53 16.83
CA ARG A 118 -3.93 -5.04 15.83
C ARG A 118 -4.57 -6.18 15.02
N LYS A 119 -3.81 -7.23 14.71
CA LYS A 119 -4.31 -8.41 13.98
C LYS A 119 -5.48 -9.07 14.70
N LYS A 120 -5.44 -9.11 16.04
CA LYS A 120 -6.50 -9.71 16.86
C LYS A 120 -7.78 -8.89 16.75
N ASP A 121 -7.67 -7.56 16.81
CA ASP A 121 -8.82 -6.66 16.66
C ASP A 121 -9.43 -6.78 15.25
N ILE A 122 -8.61 -6.81 14.21
CA ILE A 122 -9.06 -7.05 12.82
C ILE A 122 -9.80 -8.38 12.68
N ALA A 123 -9.30 -9.45 13.30
CA ALA A 123 -9.95 -10.75 13.26
C ALA A 123 -11.35 -10.72 13.90
N ARG A 124 -11.54 -9.92 14.96
CA ARG A 124 -12.84 -9.74 15.62
C ARG A 124 -13.84 -9.01 14.73
N ILE A 125 -13.41 -8.05 13.91
CA ILE A 125 -14.30 -7.41 12.93
C ILE A 125 -14.91 -8.47 12.00
N SER A 126 -14.08 -9.38 11.48
CA SER A 126 -14.55 -10.38 10.51
C SER A 126 -15.38 -11.50 11.15
N ARG A 127 -15.08 -11.88 12.40
CA ARG A 127 -15.68 -13.05 13.07
C ARG A 127 -16.87 -12.70 13.95
N GLU A 128 -16.81 -11.55 14.60
CA GLU A 128 -17.74 -11.13 15.65
C GLU A 128 -18.47 -9.84 15.27
N GLN A 129 -18.10 -9.19 14.15
CA GLN A 129 -18.63 -7.88 13.73
C GLN A 129 -18.37 -6.75 14.75
N ILE A 130 -17.39 -6.95 15.65
CA ILE A 130 -17.00 -5.96 16.66
C ILE A 130 -15.87 -5.11 16.10
N VAL A 131 -16.11 -3.80 16.00
CA VAL A 131 -15.15 -2.83 15.50
C VAL A 131 -14.54 -2.08 16.66
N ASN A 132 -13.22 -2.19 16.85
CA ASN A 132 -12.50 -1.31 17.76
C ASN A 132 -12.20 0.02 17.03
N PRO A 133 -12.70 1.17 17.50
CA PRO A 133 -12.52 2.44 16.81
C PRO A 133 -11.08 2.94 16.75
N GLU A 134 -10.20 2.42 17.60
CA GLU A 134 -8.78 2.81 17.65
C GLU A 134 -7.86 1.76 16.99
N SER A 135 -8.34 0.54 16.72
CA SER A 135 -7.52 -0.55 16.18
C SER A 135 -8.33 -1.38 15.18
N ASN A 136 -8.14 -1.10 13.90
CA ASN A 136 -8.92 -1.66 12.80
C ASN A 136 -8.13 -1.66 11.49
N TYR A 137 -8.77 -1.88 10.34
CA TYR A 137 -8.07 -1.86 9.04
C TYR A 137 -7.44 -0.52 8.68
N CYS A 138 -7.87 0.60 9.26
CA CYS A 138 -7.30 1.92 9.01
C CYS A 138 -6.26 2.34 10.05
N PHE A 139 -6.49 2.01 11.32
CA PHE A 139 -5.70 2.52 12.46
C PHE A 139 -4.82 1.47 13.12
N GLY A 140 -3.62 1.89 13.53
CA GLY A 140 -2.53 1.07 14.05
C GLY A 140 -1.34 0.97 13.09
N GLU A 141 -0.31 0.23 13.52
CA GLU A 141 0.99 0.15 12.85
C GLU A 141 0.86 -0.26 11.37
N GLY A 142 1.51 0.49 10.48
CA GLY A 142 1.43 0.35 9.02
C GLY A 142 0.15 0.93 8.40
N GLY A 143 -0.75 1.51 9.20
CA GLY A 143 -1.97 2.20 8.78
C GLY A 143 -2.84 1.33 7.87
N ALA A 144 -3.53 1.96 6.91
CA ALA A 144 -4.38 1.26 5.94
C ALA A 144 -3.62 0.29 5.00
N GLY A 145 -2.28 0.34 4.96
CA GLY A 145 -1.46 -0.46 4.07
C GLY A 145 -1.17 -1.87 4.61
N ALA A 146 -1.05 -2.04 5.92
CA ALA A 146 -0.50 -3.26 6.55
C ALA A 146 -1.25 -4.55 6.17
N TYR A 147 -2.57 -4.48 6.08
CA TYR A 147 -3.46 -5.62 5.82
C TYR A 147 -4.11 -5.52 4.44
N SER A 148 -3.28 -5.41 3.40
CA SER A 148 -3.69 -5.25 2.00
C SER A 148 -2.93 -6.18 1.06
N ASP A 149 -3.29 -6.20 -0.23
CA ASP A 149 -2.45 -6.85 -1.27
C ASP A 149 -1.06 -6.20 -1.39
N GLY A 150 -0.88 -4.97 -0.91
CA GLY A 150 0.42 -4.31 -0.88
C GLY A 150 0.97 -4.00 -2.26
N LYS A 151 0.13 -3.48 -3.17
CA LYS A 151 0.54 -3.07 -4.53
C LYS A 151 1.43 -1.83 -4.45
N LEU A 152 2.60 -1.87 -5.09
CA LEU A 152 3.63 -0.83 -4.97
C LEU A 152 3.92 -0.07 -6.27
N TYR A 153 2.98 -0.05 -7.21
CA TYR A 153 3.08 0.74 -8.43
C TYR A 153 2.22 2.00 -8.37
N THR A 154 2.69 3.06 -9.02
CA THR A 154 1.95 4.32 -9.15
C THR A 154 1.82 4.72 -10.61
N ARG A 155 0.63 5.20 -10.98
CA ARG A 155 0.35 5.83 -12.28
C ARG A 155 0.61 7.35 -12.25
N SER A 156 0.85 7.93 -11.08
CA SER A 156 1.15 9.36 -10.95
C SER A 156 2.48 9.69 -11.62
N LYS A 157 2.49 10.75 -12.43
CA LYS A 157 3.72 11.33 -12.96
C LYS A 157 4.42 12.22 -11.93
N LYS A 158 3.67 12.81 -10.99
CA LYS A 158 4.19 13.54 -9.84
C LYS A 158 4.50 12.54 -8.73
N ARG A 159 5.71 11.99 -8.76
CA ARG A 159 6.19 10.99 -7.81
C ARG A 159 7.63 11.29 -7.41
N GLY A 160 7.97 10.97 -6.17
CA GLY A 160 9.36 10.96 -5.70
C GLY A 160 10.13 9.77 -6.27
N ASN A 161 11.27 9.47 -5.66
CA ASN A 161 12.09 8.32 -6.04
C ASN A 161 11.42 7.00 -5.61
N THR A 162 10.62 6.40 -6.51
CA THR A 162 9.95 5.12 -6.28
C THR A 162 10.92 3.98 -6.06
N ASP A 163 12.07 4.01 -6.74
CA ASP A 163 13.05 2.94 -6.65
C ASP A 163 13.66 2.88 -5.25
N LYS A 164 13.93 4.04 -4.63
CA LYS A 164 14.37 4.12 -3.23
C LYS A 164 13.34 3.47 -2.29
N ILE A 165 12.04 3.72 -2.50
CA ILE A 165 10.98 3.15 -1.67
C ILE A 165 10.96 1.62 -1.75
N LEU A 166 11.07 1.05 -2.96
CA LEU A 166 11.12 -0.41 -3.16
C LEU A 166 12.38 -1.00 -2.52
N ASN A 167 13.53 -0.34 -2.65
CA ASN A 167 14.77 -0.77 -2.03
C ASN A 167 14.69 -0.75 -0.49
N VAL A 168 14.05 0.26 0.09
CA VAL A 168 13.78 0.31 1.54
C VAL A 168 12.87 -0.84 1.96
N PHE A 169 11.83 -1.19 1.20
CA PHE A 169 11.05 -2.40 1.49
C PHE A 169 11.90 -3.68 1.47
N CYS A 170 12.78 -3.84 0.47
CA CYS A 170 13.71 -4.98 0.41
C CYS A 170 14.66 -5.01 1.61
N GLN A 171 15.21 -3.86 2.00
CA GLN A 171 16.08 -3.73 3.18
C GLN A 171 15.40 -4.19 4.47
N HIS A 172 14.07 -4.07 4.56
CA HIS A 172 13.28 -4.47 5.72
C HIS A 172 12.58 -5.83 5.54
N GLY A 173 12.97 -6.63 4.54
CA GLY A 173 12.56 -8.04 4.41
C GLY A 173 11.56 -8.34 3.28
N ALA A 174 11.23 -7.36 2.43
CA ALA A 174 10.46 -7.65 1.22
C ALA A 174 11.30 -8.45 0.21
N SER A 175 10.62 -9.26 -0.62
CA SER A 175 11.29 -9.99 -1.70
C SER A 175 11.86 -9.04 -2.75
N THR A 176 13.08 -9.30 -3.22
CA THR A 176 13.70 -8.53 -4.32
C THR A 176 12.94 -8.63 -5.64
N ALA A 177 11.97 -9.54 -5.75
CA ALA A 177 11.04 -9.57 -6.87
C ALA A 177 10.26 -8.25 -7.05
N ILE A 178 10.03 -7.49 -5.98
CA ILE A 178 9.33 -6.20 -6.10
C ILE A 178 10.11 -5.15 -6.91
N LEU A 179 11.42 -5.33 -7.08
CA LEU A 179 12.28 -4.45 -7.88
C LEU A 179 12.22 -4.78 -9.38
N THR A 180 11.75 -5.97 -9.73
CA THR A 180 11.83 -6.48 -11.10
C THR A 180 10.45 -6.58 -11.76
N GLU A 181 9.40 -6.89 -11.01
CA GLU A 181 8.04 -6.99 -11.55
C GLU A 181 7.50 -5.60 -11.95
N ALA A 182 6.78 -5.52 -13.07
CA ALA A 182 6.16 -4.27 -13.53
C ALA A 182 5.03 -3.80 -12.61
N HIS A 183 4.27 -4.73 -12.03
CA HIS A 183 3.22 -4.48 -11.04
C HIS A 183 3.57 -5.22 -9.72
N PRO A 184 4.55 -4.70 -8.95
CA PRO A 184 5.00 -5.37 -7.75
C PRO A 184 3.92 -5.33 -6.66
N HIS A 185 3.86 -6.41 -5.88
CA HIS A 185 3.03 -6.52 -4.68
C HIS A 185 3.76 -7.32 -3.59
N ILE A 186 3.33 -7.16 -2.33
CA ILE A 186 3.93 -7.85 -1.18
C ILE A 186 2.96 -8.87 -0.57
N GLY A 187 1.69 -8.49 -0.39
CA GLY A 187 0.65 -9.31 0.26
C GLY A 187 0.51 -9.10 1.77
N THR A 188 -0.71 -9.33 2.24
CA THR A 188 -1.13 -9.06 3.63
C THR A 188 -0.46 -9.94 4.68
N ASP A 189 0.08 -11.09 4.27
CA ASP A 189 0.77 -12.06 5.10
C ASP A 189 2.23 -11.68 5.38
N LYS A 190 2.83 -10.82 4.54
CA LYS A 190 4.24 -10.41 4.65
C LYS A 190 4.44 -8.98 5.09
N LEU A 191 3.52 -8.08 4.73
CA LEU A 191 3.58 -6.67 5.09
C LEU A 191 3.76 -6.41 6.59
N PRO A 192 3.02 -7.07 7.51
CA PRO A 192 3.15 -6.80 8.95
C PRO A 192 4.59 -6.91 9.46
N GLN A 193 5.31 -7.98 9.10
CA GLN A 193 6.70 -8.17 9.52
C GLN A 193 7.63 -7.12 8.94
N ILE A 194 7.41 -6.71 7.69
CA ILE A 194 8.25 -5.70 7.03
C ILE A 194 8.06 -4.32 7.68
N ILE A 195 6.81 -3.99 8.01
CA ILE A 195 6.49 -2.76 8.75
C ILE A 195 7.11 -2.78 10.14
N GLU A 196 7.01 -3.89 10.85
CA GLU A 196 7.63 -4.08 12.15
C GLU A 196 9.15 -3.87 12.10
N ASN A 197 9.80 -4.40 11.06
CA ASN A 197 11.24 -4.20 10.85
C ASN A 197 11.57 -2.72 10.60
N MET A 198 10.74 -1.97 9.88
CA MET A 198 10.91 -0.51 9.72
C MET A 198 10.81 0.21 11.06
N ARG A 199 9.86 -0.16 11.92
CA ARG A 199 9.76 0.37 13.29
C ARG A 199 11.03 0.05 14.08
N HIS A 200 11.53 -1.18 14.02
CA HIS A 200 12.77 -1.56 14.71
C HIS A 200 13.93 -0.68 14.27
N THR A 201 14.11 -0.46 12.96
CA THR A 201 15.14 0.45 12.45
C THR A 201 14.96 1.88 12.97
N ILE A 202 13.74 2.41 13.05
CA ILE A 202 13.47 3.74 13.61
C ILE A 202 13.93 3.82 15.07
N ILE A 203 13.55 2.84 15.89
CA ILE A 203 13.90 2.77 17.32
C ILE A 203 15.41 2.57 17.51
N GLU A 204 16.01 1.66 16.74
CA GLU A 204 17.45 1.40 16.76
C GLU A 204 18.26 2.63 16.35
N CYS A 205 17.73 3.54 15.55
CA CYS A 205 18.41 4.79 15.22
C CYS A 205 18.22 5.88 16.28
N GLY A 206 17.43 5.66 17.33
CA GLY A 206 17.17 6.63 18.37
C GLY A 206 15.88 7.44 18.21
N GLY A 207 15.04 7.07 17.24
CA GLY A 207 13.65 7.54 17.17
C GLY A 207 12.77 6.87 18.22
N GLU A 208 11.56 7.38 18.38
CA GLU A 208 10.56 6.83 19.30
C GLU A 208 9.28 6.47 18.52
N VAL A 209 8.58 5.41 18.96
CA VAL A 209 7.28 5.02 18.42
C VAL A 209 6.34 4.68 19.58
N HIS A 210 5.25 5.43 19.70
CA HIS A 210 4.26 5.30 20.77
C HIS A 210 2.92 4.84 20.18
N PHE A 211 2.53 3.60 20.48
CA PHE A 211 1.21 3.04 20.13
C PHE A 211 0.16 3.41 21.18
N ASP A 212 -1.12 3.16 20.85
CA ASP A 212 -2.27 3.52 21.69
C ASP A 212 -2.23 4.99 22.14
N THR A 213 -1.63 5.85 21.30
CA THR A 213 -1.30 7.24 21.57
C THR A 213 -1.92 8.10 20.47
N ARG A 214 -3.21 8.41 20.63
CA ARG A 214 -3.97 9.24 19.68
C ARG A 214 -3.66 10.71 19.94
N MET A 215 -3.36 11.47 18.89
CA MET A 215 -3.34 12.92 18.95
C MET A 215 -4.77 13.46 19.09
N ASP A 216 -5.02 14.24 20.14
CA ASP A 216 -6.31 14.90 20.38
C ASP A 216 -6.27 16.39 20.03
N ALA A 217 -5.10 17.04 20.09
CA ALA A 217 -4.93 18.44 19.72
C ALA A 217 -3.53 18.77 19.19
N LEU A 218 -3.44 19.82 18.37
CA LEU A 218 -2.19 20.53 18.10
C LEU A 218 -1.99 21.62 19.15
N LEU A 219 -0.76 21.81 19.60
CA LEU A 219 -0.36 22.92 20.45
C LEU A 219 0.03 24.08 19.53
N ILE A 220 -0.72 25.19 19.61
CA ILE A 220 -0.54 26.35 18.73
C ILE A 220 -0.25 27.58 19.59
N GLU A 221 0.90 28.21 19.35
CA GLU A 221 1.31 29.46 19.98
C GLU A 221 1.72 30.46 18.89
N ASN A 222 1.17 31.68 18.91
CA ASN A 222 1.48 32.74 17.93
C ASN A 222 1.37 32.31 16.45
N ASP A 223 0.31 31.56 16.10
CA ASP A 223 0.10 30.96 14.77
C ASP A 223 1.17 29.92 14.33
N GLU A 224 2.00 29.44 15.25
CA GLU A 224 2.99 28.39 15.03
C GLU A 224 2.62 27.11 15.80
N ILE A 225 2.86 25.94 15.19
CA ILE A 225 2.62 24.63 15.82
C ILE A 225 3.86 24.25 16.63
N GLU A 226 3.68 24.14 17.95
CA GLU A 226 4.73 23.81 18.91
C GLU A 226 4.73 22.32 19.29
N GLY A 227 3.72 21.56 18.90
CA GLY A 227 3.64 20.14 19.20
C GLY A 227 2.23 19.58 19.18
N VAL A 228 2.05 18.48 19.91
CA VAL A 228 0.78 17.78 20.02
C VAL A 228 0.44 17.42 21.46
N GLU A 229 -0.85 17.38 21.76
CA GLU A 229 -1.42 16.76 22.96
C GLU A 229 -2.16 15.47 22.58
N THR A 230 -2.04 14.45 23.43
CA THR A 230 -2.58 13.11 23.19
C THR A 230 -3.72 12.78 24.13
N ASN A 231 -4.46 11.71 23.81
CA ASN A 231 -5.59 11.20 24.60
C ASN A 231 -5.26 10.89 26.08
N ALA A 232 -3.99 10.73 26.42
CA ALA A 232 -3.52 10.51 27.79
C ALA A 232 -3.11 11.80 28.53
N GLY A 233 -3.29 12.99 27.92
CA GLY A 233 -2.71 14.25 28.40
C GLY A 233 -1.19 14.37 28.18
N LYS A 234 -0.59 13.35 27.54
CA LYS A 234 0.76 13.31 26.95
C LYS A 234 1.00 14.49 26.02
N THR A 235 1.91 15.44 26.31
CA THR A 235 2.39 16.39 25.31
C THR A 235 3.72 15.98 24.69
N PHE A 236 3.88 16.24 23.39
CA PHE A 236 5.13 16.08 22.66
C PHE A 236 5.42 17.36 21.87
N LEU A 237 6.55 18.00 22.16
CA LEU A 237 6.91 19.31 21.60
C LEU A 237 7.84 19.18 20.38
N GLY A 238 7.68 20.05 19.40
CA GLY A 238 8.49 20.14 18.18
C GLY A 238 7.63 20.20 16.91
N PRO A 239 8.26 20.41 15.74
CA PRO A 239 7.56 20.48 14.46
C PRO A 239 6.75 19.20 14.21
N VAL A 240 5.56 19.35 13.61
CA VAL A 240 4.60 18.25 13.45
C VAL A 240 4.40 17.88 11.97
N ILE A 241 4.46 16.58 11.69
CA ILE A 241 4.03 15.98 10.42
C ILE A 241 2.71 15.24 10.66
N LEU A 242 1.62 15.71 10.05
CA LEU A 242 0.35 14.99 10.04
C LEU A 242 0.33 13.94 8.91
N ALA A 243 0.44 12.67 9.29
CA ALA A 243 0.40 11.50 8.40
C ALA A 243 -0.72 10.51 8.81
N THR A 244 -1.87 11.05 9.19
CA THR A 244 -2.98 10.38 9.87
C THR A 244 -3.87 9.51 8.96
N GLY A 245 -3.71 9.63 7.64
CA GLY A 245 -4.59 9.00 6.66
C GLY A 245 -5.96 9.66 6.56
N HIS A 246 -6.75 9.29 5.56
CA HIS A 246 -8.03 9.94 5.27
C HIS A 246 -9.17 9.53 6.23
N SER A 247 -9.00 8.46 7.01
CA SER A 247 -10.04 7.97 7.92
C SER A 247 -10.02 8.66 9.29
N ALA A 248 -9.00 9.46 9.61
CA ALA A 248 -8.89 10.19 10.88
C ALA A 248 -9.83 11.41 10.92
N ARG A 249 -11.15 11.15 10.90
CA ARG A 249 -12.22 12.16 10.83
C ARG A 249 -12.17 13.14 12.00
N ASP A 250 -11.85 12.65 13.19
CA ASP A 250 -11.59 13.43 14.39
C ASP A 250 -10.54 14.52 14.15
N VAL A 251 -9.43 14.19 13.49
CA VAL A 251 -8.39 15.16 13.13
C VAL A 251 -8.94 16.25 12.19
N TYR A 252 -9.69 15.88 11.15
CA TYR A 252 -10.29 16.86 10.23
C TYR A 252 -11.31 17.79 10.91
N ARG A 253 -12.10 17.25 11.85
CA ARG A 253 -13.02 18.03 12.69
C ARG A 253 -12.26 19.00 13.58
N TRP A 254 -11.19 18.53 14.22
CA TRP A 254 -10.33 19.36 15.06
C TRP A 254 -9.73 20.51 14.25
N LEU A 255 -9.16 20.22 13.07
CA LEU A 255 -8.57 21.22 12.17
C LEU A 255 -9.59 22.30 11.80
N THR A 256 -10.81 21.90 11.41
CA THR A 256 -11.88 22.84 11.07
C THR A 256 -12.28 23.70 12.27
N ALA A 257 -12.46 23.09 13.44
CA ALA A 257 -12.87 23.78 14.67
C ALA A 257 -11.83 24.80 15.15
N ASN A 258 -10.55 24.59 14.81
CA ASN A 258 -9.44 25.47 15.18
C ASN A 258 -8.97 26.37 14.03
N GLY A 259 -9.83 26.62 13.04
CA GLY A 259 -9.58 27.61 12.00
C GLY A 259 -8.54 27.22 10.94
N VAL A 260 -8.10 25.96 10.89
CA VAL A 260 -7.24 25.48 9.82
C VAL A 260 -8.06 25.35 8.54
N THR A 261 -7.57 25.96 7.47
CA THR A 261 -8.28 25.94 6.18
C THR A 261 -8.29 24.53 5.58
N LEU A 262 -9.48 24.04 5.26
CA LEU A 262 -9.69 22.77 4.57
C LEU A 262 -10.59 22.97 3.36
N GLU A 263 -10.23 22.32 2.25
CA GLU A 263 -10.99 22.33 1.00
C GLU A 263 -11.60 20.96 0.75
N ALA A 264 -12.86 20.94 0.34
CA ALA A 264 -13.53 19.71 -0.04
C ALA A 264 -12.91 19.16 -1.34
N LYS A 265 -12.48 17.90 -1.31
CA LYS A 265 -11.88 17.23 -2.46
C LYS A 265 -12.76 16.08 -2.91
N GLY A 266 -13.02 16.01 -4.21
CA GLY A 266 -13.75 14.91 -4.83
C GLY A 266 -13.23 13.53 -4.40
N ILE A 267 -14.16 12.60 -4.23
CA ILE A 267 -13.92 11.22 -3.80
C ILE A 267 -14.43 10.25 -4.87
N ALA A 268 -14.20 8.97 -4.67
CA ALA A 268 -14.89 7.93 -5.43
C ALA A 268 -15.50 6.93 -4.47
N ALA A 269 -16.76 6.57 -4.72
CA ALA A 269 -17.50 5.60 -3.92
C ALA A 269 -18.23 4.62 -4.84
N GLY A 270 -18.60 3.46 -4.30
CA GLY A 270 -19.27 2.42 -5.06
C GLY A 270 -19.28 1.10 -4.32
N VAL A 271 -19.22 0.00 -5.05
CA VAL A 271 -19.38 -1.36 -4.50
C VAL A 271 -18.14 -2.21 -4.78
N ARG A 272 -17.89 -3.22 -3.94
CA ARG A 272 -16.91 -4.27 -4.25
C ARG A 272 -17.60 -5.36 -5.07
N LEU A 273 -17.04 -5.68 -6.23
CA LEU A 273 -17.46 -6.79 -7.07
C LEU A 273 -16.56 -7.99 -6.83
N GLU A 274 -17.14 -9.20 -6.75
CA GLU A 274 -16.41 -10.46 -6.68
C GLU A 274 -16.74 -11.35 -7.89
N HIS A 275 -15.71 -11.99 -8.45
CA HIS A 275 -15.84 -12.97 -9.52
C HIS A 275 -14.91 -14.15 -9.23
N PRO A 276 -15.22 -15.38 -9.71
CA PRO A 276 -14.26 -16.47 -9.61
C PRO A 276 -12.94 -16.06 -10.27
N ALA A 277 -11.82 -16.25 -9.58
CA ALA A 277 -10.50 -15.85 -10.08
C ALA A 277 -10.18 -16.53 -11.41
N GLU A 278 -10.63 -17.78 -11.57
CA GLU A 278 -10.47 -18.54 -12.81
C GLU A 278 -11.20 -17.90 -14.00
N LEU A 279 -12.35 -17.24 -13.78
CA LEU A 279 -13.05 -16.52 -14.85
C LEU A 279 -12.17 -15.39 -15.39
N ILE A 280 -11.58 -14.61 -14.49
CA ILE A 280 -10.68 -13.51 -14.85
C ILE A 280 -9.43 -14.06 -15.54
N ASP A 281 -8.84 -15.15 -15.01
CA ASP A 281 -7.69 -15.81 -15.62
C ASP A 281 -7.98 -16.26 -17.06
N ARG A 282 -9.14 -16.90 -17.30
CA ARG A 282 -9.55 -17.34 -18.64
C ARG A 282 -9.74 -16.18 -19.61
N MET A 283 -10.31 -15.08 -19.15
CA MET A 283 -10.56 -13.88 -19.96
C MET A 283 -9.26 -13.13 -20.29
N GLN A 284 -8.39 -12.93 -19.29
CA GLN A 284 -7.17 -12.15 -19.47
C GLN A 284 -6.09 -12.92 -20.23
N TYR A 285 -5.98 -14.23 -20.03
CA TYR A 285 -4.94 -15.05 -20.66
C TYR A 285 -5.43 -15.82 -21.89
N HIS A 286 -6.68 -15.64 -22.32
CA HIS A 286 -7.27 -16.25 -23.52
C HIS A 286 -7.18 -17.79 -23.53
N ASN A 287 -7.18 -18.41 -22.34
CA ASN A 287 -7.02 -19.85 -22.17
C ASN A 287 -8.20 -20.44 -21.38
N LYS A 288 -8.87 -21.44 -21.94
CA LYS A 288 -10.00 -22.12 -21.28
C LYS A 288 -9.62 -22.82 -19.97
N ALA A 289 -8.36 -23.23 -19.81
CA ALA A 289 -7.83 -23.80 -18.58
C ALA A 289 -7.36 -22.75 -17.55
N GLY A 290 -7.60 -21.46 -17.81
CA GLY A 290 -7.15 -20.36 -16.94
C GLY A 290 -5.67 -20.06 -17.08
N ARG A 291 -5.02 -19.70 -15.97
CA ARG A 291 -3.62 -19.22 -15.95
C ARG A 291 -2.56 -20.32 -16.07
N GLY A 292 -2.91 -21.57 -15.80
CA GLY A 292 -1.94 -22.68 -15.73
C GLY A 292 -0.86 -22.46 -14.67
N ASP A 293 0.28 -23.13 -14.83
CA ASP A 293 1.34 -23.15 -13.81
C ASP A 293 2.32 -21.97 -13.90
N TYR A 294 2.33 -21.26 -15.04
CA TYR A 294 3.40 -20.31 -15.36
C TYR A 294 3.00 -18.84 -15.24
N LEU A 295 1.70 -18.54 -15.18
CA LEU A 295 1.18 -17.18 -15.09
C LEU A 295 0.63 -16.91 -13.69
N PRO A 296 0.80 -15.70 -13.15
CA PRO A 296 0.20 -15.31 -11.88
C PRO A 296 -1.31 -15.12 -12.01
N ALA A 297 -2.00 -14.98 -10.87
CA ALA A 297 -3.40 -14.56 -10.84
C ALA A 297 -3.58 -13.28 -11.67
N ALA A 298 -4.51 -13.32 -12.63
CA ALA A 298 -4.68 -12.27 -13.62
C ALA A 298 -5.20 -10.97 -13.02
N GLU A 299 -4.73 -9.87 -13.58
CA GLU A 299 -5.21 -8.54 -13.24
C GLU A 299 -6.13 -7.95 -14.31
N TYR A 300 -7.00 -7.01 -13.93
CA TYR A 300 -7.82 -6.22 -14.83
C TYR A 300 -7.87 -4.77 -14.37
N ASN A 301 -8.10 -3.88 -15.34
CA ASN A 301 -8.36 -2.47 -15.12
C ASN A 301 -9.47 -2.06 -16.08
N PHE A 302 -10.55 -1.51 -15.52
CA PHE A 302 -11.70 -1.03 -16.25
C PHE A 302 -11.87 0.47 -16.01
N VAL A 303 -12.14 1.22 -17.07
CA VAL A 303 -12.42 2.66 -17.02
C VAL A 303 -13.44 2.96 -18.10
N THR A 304 -14.50 3.69 -17.76
CA THR A 304 -15.50 4.18 -18.69
C THR A 304 -16.06 5.52 -18.22
N GLN A 305 -16.75 6.23 -19.11
CA GLN A 305 -17.48 7.46 -18.81
C GLN A 305 -18.97 7.17 -18.92
N VAL A 306 -19.73 7.45 -17.86
CA VAL A 306 -21.20 7.28 -17.83
C VAL A 306 -21.82 8.55 -17.32
N ALA A 307 -22.75 9.13 -18.08
CA ALA A 307 -23.43 10.38 -17.73
C ALA A 307 -22.47 11.51 -17.28
N GLY A 308 -21.31 11.63 -17.93
CA GLY A 308 -20.29 12.63 -17.60
C GLY A 308 -19.42 12.32 -16.38
N ARG A 309 -19.51 11.09 -15.82
CA ARG A 309 -18.72 10.64 -14.66
C ARG A 309 -17.76 9.53 -15.01
N GLY A 310 -16.56 9.61 -14.46
CA GLY A 310 -15.62 8.49 -14.46
C GLY A 310 -16.14 7.34 -13.61
N VAL A 311 -16.29 6.17 -14.23
CA VAL A 311 -16.58 4.90 -13.55
C VAL A 311 -15.42 3.96 -13.81
N TYR A 312 -14.81 3.42 -12.76
CA TYR A 312 -13.60 2.62 -12.92
C TYR A 312 -13.42 1.57 -11.83
N SER A 313 -12.63 0.55 -12.17
CA SER A 313 -12.15 -0.43 -11.19
C SER A 313 -11.03 0.16 -10.34
N PHE A 314 -11.13 0.02 -9.03
CA PHE A 314 -10.18 0.50 -8.04
C PHE A 314 -9.73 -0.64 -7.12
N CYS A 315 -8.44 -0.63 -6.75
CA CYS A 315 -7.85 -1.59 -5.83
C CYS A 315 -8.22 -3.06 -6.14
N MET A 316 -8.11 -3.46 -7.41
CA MET A 316 -8.44 -4.83 -7.80
C MET A 316 -7.42 -5.83 -7.24
N CYS A 317 -7.89 -6.80 -6.46
CA CYS A 317 -7.16 -7.82 -5.73
C CYS A 317 -7.37 -9.21 -6.38
N PRO A 318 -6.42 -9.72 -7.17
CA PRO A 318 -6.49 -11.06 -7.74
C PRO A 318 -6.38 -12.11 -6.64
N GLY A 319 -7.16 -13.18 -6.74
CA GLY A 319 -7.10 -14.29 -5.77
C GLY A 319 -7.12 -13.80 -4.33
N GLY A 320 -8.01 -12.86 -4.02
CA GLY A 320 -8.11 -12.13 -2.75
C GLY A 320 -9.44 -12.29 -2.04
N PHE A 321 -9.70 -11.37 -1.11
CA PHE A 321 -10.87 -11.31 -0.25
C PHE A 321 -11.41 -9.88 -0.17
N VAL A 322 -12.73 -9.73 -0.12
CA VAL A 322 -13.36 -8.50 0.35
C VAL A 322 -13.22 -8.45 1.87
N VAL A 323 -12.88 -7.29 2.42
CA VAL A 323 -12.69 -7.11 3.87
C VAL A 323 -13.60 -6.03 4.45
N PRO A 324 -14.17 -6.25 5.66
CA PRO A 324 -14.93 -5.24 6.37
C PRO A 324 -13.98 -4.21 6.99
N ALA A 325 -13.88 -3.05 6.36
CA ALA A 325 -12.92 -2.00 6.71
C ALA A 325 -13.55 -0.83 7.49
N ALA A 326 -14.64 -1.09 8.21
CA ALA A 326 -15.29 -0.09 9.05
C ALA A 326 -14.33 0.40 10.15
N THR A 327 -14.44 1.68 10.49
CA THR A 327 -13.59 2.32 11.51
C THR A 327 -14.32 2.59 12.81
N ASN A 328 -15.64 2.41 12.84
CA ASN A 328 -16.46 2.56 14.04
C ASN A 328 -17.66 1.61 13.97
N GLU A 329 -18.35 1.44 15.09
CA GLU A 329 -19.65 0.76 15.13
C GLU A 329 -20.70 1.55 14.33
N GLY A 330 -21.73 0.86 13.84
CA GLY A 330 -22.79 1.48 13.06
C GLY A 330 -22.39 1.86 11.63
N GLN A 331 -21.26 1.32 11.12
CA GLN A 331 -20.73 1.59 9.79
C GLN A 331 -20.55 0.30 8.99
N VAL A 332 -20.80 0.35 7.68
CA VAL A 332 -20.35 -0.66 6.73
C VAL A 332 -19.44 0.00 5.70
N VAL A 333 -18.19 -0.47 5.67
CA VAL A 333 -17.18 -0.09 4.68
C VAL A 333 -16.54 -1.36 4.18
N VAL A 334 -16.36 -1.49 2.87
CA VAL A 334 -15.69 -2.64 2.27
C VAL A 334 -14.43 -2.22 1.53
N ASN A 335 -13.37 -3.01 1.68
CA ASN A 335 -12.16 -2.91 0.87
C ASN A 335 -11.73 -4.30 0.39
N GLY A 336 -10.50 -4.47 -0.06
CA GLY A 336 -10.01 -5.74 -0.56
C GLY A 336 -8.53 -5.95 -0.27
N MET A 337 -8.17 -7.21 -0.08
CA MET A 337 -6.80 -7.65 0.16
C MET A 337 -6.51 -8.95 -0.59
N SER A 338 -5.23 -9.24 -0.80
CA SER A 338 -4.76 -10.56 -1.20
C SER A 338 -3.54 -10.95 -0.39
N SER A 339 -3.34 -12.25 -0.21
CA SER A 339 -2.06 -12.81 0.25
C SER A 339 -1.01 -12.71 -0.85
N SER A 340 0.26 -12.87 -0.47
CA SER A 340 1.42 -12.83 -1.36
C SER A 340 1.35 -13.85 -2.50
N ASN A 341 0.64 -14.96 -2.30
CA ASN A 341 0.43 -15.99 -3.33
C ASN A 341 -0.85 -15.81 -4.17
N ARG A 342 -1.73 -14.85 -3.84
CA ARG A 342 -2.98 -14.54 -4.57
C ARG A 342 -3.76 -15.81 -4.95
N SER A 343 -4.04 -16.65 -3.95
CA SER A 343 -4.54 -18.02 -4.13
C SER A 343 -6.01 -18.23 -3.77
N SER A 344 -6.73 -17.20 -3.32
CA SER A 344 -8.17 -17.32 -3.05
C SER A 344 -8.93 -17.69 -4.32
N HIS A 345 -10.10 -18.31 -4.14
CA HIS A 345 -11.02 -18.64 -5.22
C HIS A 345 -11.58 -17.39 -5.92
N TRP A 346 -11.58 -16.24 -5.25
CA TRP A 346 -12.22 -15.01 -5.72
C TRP A 346 -11.21 -13.95 -6.15
N SER A 347 -11.55 -13.17 -7.18
CA SER A 347 -10.91 -11.91 -7.50
C SER A 347 -11.92 -10.79 -7.29
N ASN A 348 -11.48 -9.67 -6.72
CA ASN A 348 -12.39 -8.58 -6.36
C ASN A 348 -11.83 -7.20 -6.68
N ALA A 349 -12.69 -6.22 -6.97
CA ALA A 349 -12.32 -4.81 -7.16
C ALA A 349 -13.42 -3.90 -6.65
N GLY A 350 -13.07 -2.69 -6.21
CA GLY A 350 -14.06 -1.63 -6.10
C GLY A 350 -14.47 -1.18 -7.49
N MET A 351 -15.76 -1.20 -7.82
CA MET A 351 -16.30 -0.48 -8.98
C MET A 351 -16.86 0.83 -8.45
N VAL A 352 -16.14 1.91 -8.72
CA VAL A 352 -16.41 3.22 -8.11
C VAL A 352 -16.75 4.26 -9.16
N VAL A 353 -17.57 5.23 -8.75
CA VAL A 353 -17.90 6.41 -9.53
C VAL A 353 -17.33 7.64 -8.83
N GLU A 354 -16.85 8.59 -9.62
CA GLU A 354 -16.40 9.89 -9.15
C GLU A 354 -17.55 10.71 -8.58
N ILE A 355 -17.33 11.28 -7.39
CA ILE A 355 -18.25 12.14 -6.65
C ILE A 355 -17.53 13.47 -6.37
N HIS A 356 -18.17 14.56 -6.76
CA HIS A 356 -17.72 15.92 -6.49
C HIS A 356 -18.59 16.59 -5.41
N PRO A 357 -18.07 17.60 -4.68
CA PRO A 357 -18.84 18.32 -3.67
C PRO A 357 -20.17 18.89 -4.19
N GLU A 358 -20.18 19.39 -5.43
CA GLU A 358 -21.35 19.97 -6.09
C GLU A 358 -22.48 18.98 -6.38
N ASP A 359 -22.21 17.67 -6.32
CA ASP A 359 -23.22 16.63 -6.58
C ASP A 359 -24.24 16.51 -5.44
N PHE A 360 -23.86 17.00 -4.25
CA PHE A 360 -24.61 16.84 -3.01
C PHE A 360 -24.72 18.18 -2.26
N PRO A 361 -25.46 19.16 -2.82
CA PRO A 361 -25.56 20.53 -2.27
C PRO A 361 -26.09 20.57 -0.83
N GLU A 362 -26.86 19.58 -0.40
CA GLU A 362 -27.36 19.44 0.97
C GLU A 362 -26.24 19.25 2.02
N TYR A 363 -25.05 18.82 1.60
CA TYR A 363 -23.85 18.72 2.44
C TYR A 363 -22.94 19.95 2.37
N ALA A 364 -23.21 20.93 1.50
CA ALA A 364 -22.40 22.13 1.35
C ALA A 364 -22.29 22.94 2.66
N LYS A 365 -23.29 22.83 3.54
CA LYS A 365 -23.32 23.44 4.88
C LYS A 365 -22.14 23.01 5.78
N PHE A 366 -21.46 21.90 5.47
CA PHE A 366 -20.29 21.43 6.21
C PHE A 366 -18.95 21.93 5.64
N GLY A 367 -18.98 22.83 4.64
CA GLY A 367 -17.78 23.44 4.06
C GLY A 367 -16.78 22.41 3.54
N GLY A 368 -15.51 22.53 3.96
CA GLY A 368 -14.43 21.61 3.60
C GLY A 368 -14.67 20.15 4.02
N LEU A 369 -15.59 19.91 4.96
CA LEU A 369 -15.96 18.57 5.44
C LEU A 369 -17.19 17.96 4.74
N SER A 370 -17.77 18.63 3.74
CA SER A 370 -18.98 18.20 3.01
C SER A 370 -18.97 16.72 2.61
N LEU A 371 -17.96 16.28 1.85
CA LEU A 371 -17.88 14.89 1.38
C LEU A 371 -17.54 13.89 2.50
N MET A 372 -16.92 14.32 3.61
CA MET A 372 -16.71 13.46 4.77
C MET A 372 -18.05 13.13 5.46
N HIS A 373 -18.94 14.11 5.58
CA HIS A 373 -20.29 13.89 6.10
C HIS A 373 -21.15 13.03 5.17
N LEU A 374 -21.00 13.18 3.84
CA LEU A 374 -21.63 12.27 2.88
C LEU A 374 -21.13 10.82 3.08
N GLN A 375 -19.82 10.62 3.22
CA GLN A 375 -19.24 9.30 3.48
C GLN A 375 -19.82 8.65 4.74
N GLU A 376 -19.87 9.39 5.85
CA GLU A 376 -20.47 8.90 7.10
C GLU A 376 -21.92 8.46 6.94
N GLU A 377 -22.71 9.22 6.19
CA GLU A 377 -24.10 8.85 5.94
C GLU A 377 -24.20 7.61 5.05
N LEU A 378 -23.39 7.48 4.00
CA LEU A 378 -23.35 6.28 3.16
C LEU A 378 -22.98 5.03 3.95
N GLU A 379 -21.98 5.14 4.84
CA GLU A 379 -21.54 4.04 5.71
C GLU A 379 -22.63 3.61 6.71
N ARG A 380 -23.33 4.59 7.29
CA ARG A 380 -24.43 4.36 8.22
C ARG A 380 -25.64 3.73 7.52
N GLN A 381 -25.97 4.21 6.32
CA GLN A 381 -27.05 3.64 5.52
C GLN A 381 -26.72 2.22 5.09
N GLY A 382 -25.49 1.94 4.66
CA GLY A 382 -25.02 0.59 4.40
C GLY A 382 -25.22 -0.32 5.61
N TRP A 383 -24.84 0.14 6.81
CA TRP A 383 -25.04 -0.63 8.05
C TRP A 383 -26.51 -0.90 8.38
N LEU A 384 -27.40 0.07 8.19
CA LEU A 384 -28.84 -0.10 8.46
C LEU A 384 -29.53 -1.09 7.50
N GLN A 385 -29.02 -1.23 6.28
CA GLN A 385 -29.61 -2.11 5.27
C GLN A 385 -29.11 -3.56 5.39
N GLY A 386 -28.09 -3.82 6.22
CA GLY A 386 -27.39 -5.11 6.30
C GLY A 386 -26.47 -5.36 5.11
#